data_AF-F8NGE9-F1
#
_entry.id   AF-F8NGE9-F1
#
_cell.length_a   1.000
_cell.length_b   1.000
_cell.length_c   1.000
_cell.angle_alpha   90.00
_cell.angle_beta   90.00
_cell.angle_gamma   90.00
#
_symmetry.space_group_name_H-M   'P 1'
#
loop_
_entity.id
_entity.type
_entity.pdbx_description
1 polymer ?
#
loop_
_entity_poly.entity_id
_entity_poly.type
_entity_poly.pdbx_seq_one_letter_code
_entity_poly.pdbx_strand_id
1 'polypeptide(L)'
;MNNERFSNYYKAQNIMPDSEWEEFMGALRTPLPTTFRVAGSREIAHALNQTIQDTYVPLLSNAVFEGESVPPPAQIPWYPEGLAWQFNVSKKVLRKSVEFKKFHSFLVFETEVGNISRQEAVSMLPPLLLDVQPHHCVIDMCAAPGSKTAQLLEALHAHDTVTSTSIPPGLLIANDSDYKRAHLLIHQSARLPSPALMVTNLDASIYPILKVPSGNPAGPRTAKKLQDQLLFDRILCDVPCSGDGTLRKNVGIWKHWQPMDGNGLHGLQVRILQRAMRMLKEDGRIVYSTCSLNPVENEAVVAAALNSHKDFELLDVSMQLPQLIRRPGITTWRPTVDRSINTVFDTYEDYTQTLDETQREDSKMLSSHWPPSNTKELNLTRCLRIYPHLQDTGGFFVAVLQRKQSTASPESISTTTACDVEGERKSTPAPSRSQQKSKVADPSFKEMPYTFVASDDPVLQSCIERLKLTSDFPSHNILVRNPDGGAVRSFYVTNPLVKAVVENNDYTRLRLLTCGTKVITKQEAGRGLDTQFRVLGEGLPVVLPYINPESIMTSELSTLKTLLEAYYPLCTAFPEPFQSVIEARAGGSHIVRFPSGKWKDSTLTHDLVLPLWKSNVSVTLMIDKKAKRLTYMLMM
;
A
#
# COMPACT_ATOMS: atom_id res chain seq x y z
N MET A 1 -4.03 -34.81 -2.57
CA MET A 1 -5.05 -33.85 -3.04
C MET A 1 -5.11 -33.96 -4.56
N ASN A 2 -6.18 -34.53 -5.09
CA ASN A 2 -6.41 -34.60 -6.54
C ASN A 2 -7.73 -33.86 -6.85
N ASN A 3 -7.70 -32.98 -7.84
CA ASN A 3 -8.87 -32.24 -8.32
C ASN A 3 -8.89 -32.35 -9.85
N GLU A 4 -9.65 -33.31 -10.35
CA GLU A 4 -9.75 -33.61 -11.78
C GLU A 4 -10.37 -32.45 -12.57
N ARG A 5 -11.34 -31.75 -11.97
CA ARG A 5 -11.96 -30.56 -12.58
C ARG A 5 -10.93 -29.47 -12.85
N PHE A 6 -10.10 -29.16 -11.85
CA PHE A 6 -9.00 -28.20 -11.99
C PHE A 6 -8.05 -28.61 -13.11
N SER A 7 -7.68 -29.89 -13.13
CA SER A 7 -6.72 -30.41 -14.11
C SER A 7 -7.27 -30.37 -15.53
N ASN A 8 -8.51 -30.85 -15.73
CA ASN A 8 -9.15 -30.86 -17.04
C ASN A 8 -9.35 -29.44 -17.58
N TYR A 9 -9.79 -28.51 -16.72
CA TYR A 9 -9.98 -27.12 -17.11
C TYR A 9 -8.67 -26.47 -17.59
N TYR A 10 -7.62 -26.52 -16.77
CA TYR A 10 -6.37 -25.83 -17.07
C TYR A 10 -5.55 -26.48 -18.19
N LYS A 11 -5.61 -27.81 -18.35
CA LYS A 11 -5.08 -28.48 -19.54
C LYS A 11 -5.80 -28.04 -20.81
N ALA A 12 -7.13 -27.91 -20.78
CA ALA A 12 -7.90 -27.41 -21.92
C ALA A 12 -7.57 -25.95 -22.28
N GLN A 13 -7.12 -25.14 -21.31
CA GLN A 13 -6.65 -23.77 -21.57
C GLN A 13 -5.23 -23.69 -22.16
N ASN A 14 -4.46 -24.78 -22.13
CA ASN A 14 -3.07 -24.81 -22.59
C ASN A 14 -2.19 -23.69 -21.98
N ILE A 15 -2.35 -23.46 -20.67
CA ILE A 15 -1.60 -22.40 -19.96
C ILE A 15 -0.10 -22.72 -19.83
N MET A 16 0.29 -23.99 -19.97
CA MET A 16 1.68 -24.45 -19.94
C MET A 16 1.82 -25.76 -20.72
N PRO A 17 3.04 -26.14 -21.13
CA PRO A 17 3.28 -27.42 -21.79
C PRO A 17 2.94 -28.61 -20.87
N ASP A 18 2.41 -29.70 -21.46
CA ASP A 18 2.07 -30.93 -20.72
C ASP A 18 3.26 -31.54 -19.97
N SER A 19 4.49 -31.33 -20.46
CA SER A 19 5.72 -31.80 -19.80
C SER A 19 5.97 -31.17 -18.44
N GLU A 20 5.47 -29.95 -18.20
CA GLU A 20 5.63 -29.23 -16.93
C GLU A 20 4.50 -29.52 -15.93
N TRP A 21 3.44 -30.23 -16.36
CA TRP A 21 2.20 -30.35 -15.59
C TRP A 21 2.40 -31.04 -14.23
N GLU A 22 3.19 -32.11 -14.19
CA GLU A 22 3.44 -32.85 -12.94
C GLU A 22 4.26 -32.03 -11.94
N GLU A 23 5.24 -31.25 -12.42
CA GLU A 23 6.03 -30.34 -11.57
C GLU A 23 5.15 -29.21 -11.02
N PHE A 24 4.31 -28.62 -11.86
CA PHE A 24 3.31 -27.62 -11.46
C PHE A 24 2.37 -28.15 -10.37
N MET A 25 1.79 -29.34 -10.58
CA MET A 25 0.91 -29.98 -9.60
C MET A 25 1.67 -30.38 -8.33
N GLY A 26 2.94 -30.76 -8.44
CA GLY A 26 3.84 -30.99 -7.30
C GLY A 26 4.03 -29.73 -6.47
N ALA A 27 4.38 -28.61 -7.09
CA ALA A 27 4.58 -27.33 -6.44
C ALA A 27 3.32 -26.85 -5.71
N LEU A 28 2.13 -26.97 -6.32
CA LEU A 28 0.87 -26.57 -5.70
C LEU A 28 0.52 -27.37 -4.41
N ARG A 29 1.10 -28.56 -4.23
CA ARG A 29 0.90 -29.42 -3.05
C ARG A 29 1.88 -29.11 -1.91
N THR A 30 2.88 -28.25 -2.15
CA THR A 30 3.88 -27.87 -1.15
C THR A 30 3.58 -26.49 -0.57
N PRO A 31 3.85 -26.26 0.73
CA PRO A 31 3.67 -24.95 1.34
C PRO A 31 4.63 -23.92 0.72
N LEU A 32 4.23 -22.65 0.69
CA LEU A 32 5.10 -21.55 0.25
C LEU A 32 6.28 -21.34 1.21
N PRO A 33 7.45 -20.92 0.68
CA PRO A 33 8.53 -20.43 1.52
C PRO A 33 8.09 -19.16 2.27
N THR A 34 8.68 -18.93 3.45
CA THR A 34 8.50 -17.67 4.16
C THR A 34 9.30 -16.60 3.45
N THR A 35 8.64 -15.51 3.09
CA THR A 35 9.19 -14.42 2.29
C THR A 35 9.05 -13.10 3.03
N PHE A 36 10.09 -12.27 2.95
CA PHE A 36 10.10 -10.94 3.52
C PHE A 36 10.99 -10.02 2.70
N ARG A 37 10.72 -8.72 2.78
CA ARG A 37 11.56 -7.67 2.20
C ARG A 37 12.04 -6.74 3.29
N VAL A 38 13.26 -6.28 3.15
CA VAL A 38 13.79 -5.19 3.95
C VAL A 38 13.14 -3.90 3.45
N ALA A 39 12.48 -3.21 4.36
CA ALA A 39 11.75 -1.96 4.19
C ALA A 39 12.46 -0.84 4.97
N GLY A 40 12.17 0.43 4.70
CA GLY A 40 12.73 1.56 5.46
C GLY A 40 13.50 2.55 4.58
N SER A 41 14.13 3.55 5.20
CA SER A 41 15.01 4.48 4.48
C SER A 41 16.14 3.68 3.81
N ARG A 42 16.64 4.16 2.67
CA ARG A 42 17.65 3.41 1.89
C ARG A 42 18.85 3.01 2.74
N GLU A 43 19.33 3.91 3.61
CA GLU A 43 20.45 3.64 4.50
C GLU A 43 20.16 2.54 5.54
N ILE A 44 19.01 2.60 6.21
CA ILE A 44 18.59 1.57 7.18
C ILE A 44 18.40 0.23 6.48
N ALA A 45 17.79 0.25 5.29
CA ALA A 45 17.55 -0.95 4.51
C ALA A 45 18.87 -1.64 4.12
N HIS A 46 19.87 -0.90 3.64
CA HIS A 46 21.18 -1.48 3.32
C HIS A 46 21.91 -2.00 4.56
N ALA A 47 21.91 -1.24 5.67
CA ALA A 47 22.54 -1.68 6.93
C ALA A 47 21.89 -2.97 7.48
N LEU A 48 20.56 -3.06 7.42
CA LEU A 48 19.83 -4.25 7.85
C LEU A 48 20.09 -5.43 6.92
N ASN A 49 20.13 -5.18 5.61
CA ASN A 49 20.43 -6.21 4.61
C ASN A 49 21.84 -6.79 4.82
N GLN A 50 22.82 -5.93 5.09
CA GLN A 50 24.19 -6.35 5.43
C GLN A 50 24.23 -7.15 6.73
N THR A 51 23.46 -6.75 7.74
CA THR A 51 23.35 -7.50 9.00
C THR A 51 22.80 -8.92 8.78
N ILE A 52 21.79 -9.07 7.91
CA ILE A 52 21.26 -10.39 7.54
C ILE A 52 22.35 -11.24 6.88
N GLN A 53 23.09 -10.67 5.91
CA GLN A 53 24.16 -11.34 5.18
C GLN A 53 25.36 -11.73 6.05
N ASP A 54 25.87 -10.82 6.88
CA ASP A 54 27.14 -11.02 7.58
C ASP A 54 26.97 -11.70 8.93
N THR A 55 25.80 -11.58 9.55
CA THR A 55 25.55 -12.13 10.89
C THR A 55 24.61 -13.32 10.86
N TYR A 56 23.41 -13.17 10.31
CA TYR A 56 22.38 -14.21 10.42
C TYR A 56 22.57 -15.36 9.44
N VAL A 57 22.98 -15.11 8.20
CA VAL A 57 23.23 -16.18 7.22
C VAL A 57 24.34 -17.13 7.70
N PRO A 58 25.53 -16.68 8.14
CA PRO A 58 26.56 -17.56 8.69
C PRO A 58 26.12 -18.30 9.96
N LEU A 59 25.40 -17.61 10.85
CA LEU A 59 24.85 -18.21 12.07
C LEU A 59 23.89 -19.37 11.76
N LEU A 60 23.03 -19.20 10.76
CA LEU A 60 22.03 -20.20 10.38
C LEU A 60 22.58 -21.30 9.46
N SER A 61 23.65 -21.04 8.72
CA SER A 61 24.26 -22.02 7.80
C SER A 61 24.77 -23.28 8.52
N ASN A 62 25.12 -23.16 9.80
CA ASN A 62 25.58 -24.28 10.63
C ASN A 62 24.44 -24.96 11.42
N ALA A 63 23.19 -24.53 11.24
CA ALA A 63 22.07 -25.05 12.02
C ALA A 63 21.67 -26.46 11.56
N VAL A 64 21.74 -27.42 12.48
CA VAL A 64 21.28 -28.79 12.29
C VAL A 64 20.07 -29.04 13.18
N PHE A 65 19.01 -29.60 12.61
CA PHE A 65 17.80 -29.95 13.33
C PHE A 65 17.39 -31.40 13.04
N GLU A 66 17.28 -32.21 14.09
CA GLU A 66 16.94 -33.65 13.98
C GLU A 66 17.87 -34.45 13.04
N GLY A 67 19.15 -34.05 12.98
CA GLY A 67 20.17 -34.71 12.15
C GLY A 67 20.25 -34.20 10.72
N GLU A 68 19.35 -33.29 10.31
CA GLU A 68 19.35 -32.68 8.97
C GLU A 68 19.81 -31.23 9.01
N SER A 69 20.60 -30.83 8.00
CA SER A 69 20.98 -29.42 7.80
C SER A 69 19.78 -28.61 7.35
N VAL A 70 19.53 -27.47 7.99
CA VAL A 70 18.45 -26.55 7.62
C VAL A 70 19.03 -25.39 6.82
N PRO A 71 18.54 -25.11 5.60
CA PRO A 71 19.10 -24.05 4.77
C PRO A 71 18.89 -22.66 5.41
N PRO A 72 19.88 -21.76 5.31
CA PRO A 72 19.72 -20.37 5.73
C PRO A 72 18.80 -19.60 4.78
N PRO A 73 18.38 -18.38 5.14
CA PRO A 73 17.69 -17.49 4.22
C PRO A 73 18.53 -17.17 2.99
N ALA A 74 17.87 -17.13 1.84
CA ALA A 74 18.47 -16.79 0.55
C ALA A 74 17.77 -15.56 -0.05
N GLN A 75 18.52 -14.73 -0.77
CA GLN A 75 17.95 -13.59 -1.47
C GLN A 75 17.09 -14.04 -2.66
N ILE A 76 16.03 -13.29 -2.93
CA ILE A 76 15.20 -13.47 -4.12
C ILE A 76 15.93 -12.81 -5.30
N PRO A 77 16.40 -13.58 -6.29
CA PRO A 77 17.36 -13.11 -7.30
C PRO A 77 16.85 -11.96 -8.18
N TRP A 78 15.54 -11.94 -8.45
CA TRP A 78 14.92 -10.93 -9.30
C TRP A 78 14.48 -9.67 -8.54
N TYR A 79 14.54 -9.66 -7.21
CA TYR A 79 14.16 -8.48 -6.45
C TYR A 79 15.31 -7.45 -6.49
N PRO A 80 15.03 -6.18 -6.80
CA PRO A 80 16.07 -5.16 -6.90
C PRO A 80 16.94 -5.05 -5.65
N GLU A 81 18.24 -4.82 -5.85
CA GLU A 81 19.21 -4.56 -4.77
C GLU A 81 19.36 -5.69 -3.74
N GLY A 82 18.78 -6.88 -4.02
CA GLY A 82 18.83 -8.03 -3.10
C GLY A 82 18.09 -7.79 -1.78
N LEU A 83 17.12 -6.89 -1.74
CA LEU A 83 16.42 -6.51 -0.50
C LEU A 83 15.29 -7.47 -0.10
N ALA A 84 14.96 -8.47 -0.93
CA ALA A 84 13.99 -9.49 -0.58
C ALA A 84 14.65 -10.85 -0.36
N TRP A 85 14.09 -11.58 0.60
CA TRP A 85 14.63 -12.81 1.13
C TRP A 85 13.55 -13.87 1.25
N GLN A 86 13.96 -15.12 1.14
CA GLN A 86 13.11 -16.28 1.35
C GLN A 86 13.83 -17.36 2.14
N PHE A 87 13.07 -18.11 2.94
CA PHE A 87 13.57 -19.30 3.61
C PHE A 87 12.45 -20.32 3.80
N ASN A 88 12.78 -21.60 3.63
CA ASN A 88 11.82 -22.69 3.75
C ASN A 88 12.12 -23.50 4.99
N VAL A 89 11.52 -23.10 6.12
CA VAL A 89 11.80 -23.70 7.43
C VAL A 89 10.50 -24.06 8.11
N SER A 90 10.41 -25.30 8.61
CA SER A 90 9.19 -25.77 9.26
C SER A 90 8.93 -25.02 10.58
N LYS A 91 7.65 -24.94 10.98
CA LYS A 91 7.26 -24.36 12.28
C LYS A 91 7.92 -25.06 13.48
N LYS A 92 8.32 -26.33 13.32
CA LYS A 92 8.99 -27.12 14.36
C LYS A 92 10.42 -26.62 14.57
N VAL A 93 11.16 -26.39 13.47
CA VAL A 93 12.53 -25.83 13.53
C VAL A 93 12.52 -24.43 14.13
N LEU A 94 11.64 -23.54 13.65
CA LEU A 94 11.51 -22.17 14.16
C LEU A 94 11.26 -22.08 15.68
N ARG A 95 10.62 -23.10 16.26
CA ARG A 95 10.32 -23.14 17.70
C ARG A 95 11.42 -23.78 18.55
N LYS A 96 12.16 -24.74 17.98
CA LYS A 96 13.09 -25.59 18.74
C LYS A 96 14.57 -25.26 18.53
N SER A 97 14.97 -24.74 17.38
CA SER A 97 16.36 -24.27 17.17
C SER A 97 16.55 -22.91 17.84
N VAL A 98 17.66 -22.77 18.57
CA VAL A 98 18.02 -21.54 19.29
C VAL A 98 18.36 -20.43 18.29
N GLU A 99 19.08 -20.78 17.23
CA GLU A 99 19.54 -19.90 16.16
C GLU A 99 18.35 -19.34 15.37
N PHE A 100 17.44 -20.22 14.93
CA PHE A 100 16.23 -19.79 14.23
C PHE A 100 15.27 -18.99 15.12
N LYS A 101 15.24 -19.25 16.43
CA LYS A 101 14.46 -18.44 17.37
C LYS A 101 15.02 -17.02 17.52
N LYS A 102 16.35 -16.86 17.50
CA LYS A 102 17.00 -15.54 17.48
C LYS A 102 16.66 -14.79 16.20
N PHE A 103 16.84 -15.42 15.04
CA PHE A 103 16.50 -14.81 13.75
C PHE A 103 15.01 -14.47 13.63
N HIS A 104 14.12 -15.34 14.12
CA HIS A 104 12.69 -15.07 14.12
C HIS A 104 12.33 -13.87 15.01
N SER A 105 12.94 -13.76 16.19
CA SER A 105 12.75 -12.61 17.09
C SER A 105 13.19 -11.31 16.43
N PHE A 106 14.35 -11.33 15.76
CA PHE A 106 14.84 -10.22 14.93
C PHE A 106 13.84 -9.83 13.84
N LEU A 107 13.36 -10.79 13.03
CA LEU A 107 12.36 -10.51 12.00
C LEU A 107 11.06 -9.94 12.57
N VAL A 108 10.59 -10.43 13.73
CA VAL A 108 9.39 -9.89 14.39
C VAL A 108 9.63 -8.46 14.84
N PHE A 109 10.79 -8.16 15.44
CA PHE A 109 11.17 -6.82 15.86
C PHE A 109 11.16 -5.83 14.68
N GLU A 110 11.95 -6.12 13.65
CA GLU A 110 12.10 -5.24 12.49
C GLU A 110 10.78 -5.07 11.72
N THR A 111 9.91 -6.09 11.73
CA THR A 111 8.56 -5.97 11.16
C THR A 111 7.69 -4.96 11.91
N GLU A 112 7.84 -4.87 13.22
CA GLU A 112 7.03 -3.97 14.06
C GLU A 112 7.52 -2.53 14.02
N VAL A 113 8.83 -2.33 13.86
CA VAL A 113 9.42 -0.99 13.64
C VAL A 113 9.23 -0.49 12.21
N GLY A 114 8.84 -1.38 11.28
CA GLY A 114 8.56 -1.03 9.88
C GLY A 114 9.75 -1.19 8.93
N ASN A 115 10.86 -1.75 9.41
CA ASN A 115 12.06 -2.02 8.62
C ASN A 115 12.02 -3.37 7.87
N ILE A 116 11.05 -4.23 8.17
CA ILE A 116 10.81 -5.46 7.41
C ILE A 116 9.32 -5.58 7.09
N SER A 117 9.01 -6.00 5.87
CA SER A 117 7.65 -6.34 5.48
C SER A 117 7.57 -7.80 5.09
N ARG A 118 6.64 -8.53 5.72
CA ARG A 118 6.34 -9.92 5.35
C ARG A 118 5.31 -9.92 4.23
N GLN A 119 5.73 -10.36 3.06
CA GLN A 119 4.93 -10.31 1.85
C GLN A 119 5.34 -11.47 0.96
N GLU A 120 4.35 -12.08 0.31
CA GLU A 120 4.59 -13.14 -0.65
C GLU A 120 5.38 -12.62 -1.85
N ALA A 121 6.33 -13.41 -2.36
CA ALA A 121 7.21 -13.02 -3.45
C ALA A 121 6.46 -12.45 -4.65
N VAL A 122 5.48 -13.17 -5.21
CA VAL A 122 4.72 -12.68 -6.38
C VAL A 122 3.87 -11.44 -6.09
N SER A 123 3.49 -11.22 -4.83
CA SER A 123 2.78 -9.99 -4.45
C SER A 123 3.67 -8.75 -4.50
N MET A 124 4.99 -8.91 -4.60
CA MET A 124 5.93 -7.79 -4.73
C MET A 124 6.06 -7.27 -6.16
N LEU A 125 5.63 -8.05 -7.16
CA LEU A 125 5.80 -7.73 -8.58
C LEU A 125 5.00 -6.50 -9.04
N PRO A 126 3.71 -6.33 -8.66
CA PRO A 126 2.94 -5.21 -9.20
C PRO A 126 3.49 -3.84 -8.83
N PRO A 127 3.88 -3.55 -7.56
CA PRO A 127 4.51 -2.28 -7.23
C PRO A 127 5.85 -2.03 -7.94
N LEU A 128 6.67 -3.08 -8.15
CA LEU A 128 7.95 -2.96 -8.86
C LEU A 128 7.74 -2.55 -10.33
N LEU A 129 6.78 -3.18 -11.01
CA LEU A 129 6.46 -2.89 -12.42
C LEU A 129 5.70 -1.57 -12.59
N LEU A 130 5.05 -1.09 -11.54
CA LEU A 130 4.37 0.20 -11.54
C LEU A 130 5.35 1.37 -11.56
N ASP A 131 6.59 1.20 -11.08
CA ASP A 131 7.66 2.20 -11.17
C ASP A 131 7.22 3.56 -10.59
N VAL A 132 6.93 3.54 -9.28
CA VAL A 132 6.52 4.72 -8.51
C VAL A 132 7.73 5.58 -8.19
N GLN A 133 7.57 6.89 -8.35
CA GLN A 133 8.56 7.91 -8.02
C GLN A 133 8.00 8.83 -6.92
N PRO A 134 8.84 9.47 -6.10
CA PRO A 134 8.40 10.27 -4.94
C PRO A 134 7.39 11.40 -5.17
N HIS A 135 7.31 11.91 -6.39
CA HIS A 135 6.41 12.99 -6.78
C HIS A 135 5.09 12.50 -7.43
N HIS A 136 4.94 11.19 -7.65
CA HIS A 136 3.75 10.65 -8.30
C HIS A 136 2.50 10.73 -7.41
N CYS A 137 1.37 11.02 -8.04
CA CYS A 137 0.04 10.71 -7.53
C CYS A 137 -0.30 9.25 -7.87
N VAL A 138 -0.43 8.44 -6.84
CA VAL A 138 -0.62 6.99 -6.91
C VAL A 138 -1.97 6.61 -6.30
N ILE A 139 -2.68 5.66 -6.91
CA ILE A 139 -3.84 5.02 -6.28
C ILE A 139 -3.75 3.49 -6.35
N ASP A 140 -3.98 2.86 -5.20
CA ASP A 140 -4.19 1.41 -5.06
C ASP A 140 -5.69 1.17 -4.95
N MET A 141 -6.29 0.64 -6.04
CA MET A 141 -7.75 0.57 -6.19
C MET A 141 -8.40 -0.46 -5.25
N CYS A 142 -7.65 -1.48 -4.83
CA CYS A 142 -8.13 -2.63 -4.04
C CYS A 142 -7.05 -3.04 -3.01
N ALA A 143 -6.79 -2.13 -2.09
CA ALA A 143 -5.56 -2.06 -1.32
C ALA A 143 -5.43 -3.10 -0.18
N ALA A 144 -6.53 -3.53 0.44
CA ALA A 144 -6.40 -4.35 1.65
C ALA A 144 -5.92 -5.77 1.33
N PRO A 145 -5.01 -6.36 2.14
CA PRO A 145 -4.65 -5.96 3.50
C PRO A 145 -3.51 -4.93 3.61
N GLY A 146 -2.99 -4.41 2.49
CA GLY A 146 -2.08 -3.26 2.48
C GLY A 146 -0.60 -3.55 2.25
N SER A 147 -0.20 -4.78 1.93
CA SER A 147 1.22 -5.11 1.68
C SER A 147 1.78 -4.41 0.44
N LYS A 148 1.00 -4.35 -0.64
CA LYS A 148 1.34 -3.64 -1.87
C LYS A 148 1.32 -2.13 -1.64
N THR A 149 0.31 -1.63 -0.95
CA THR A 149 0.23 -0.22 -0.53
C THR A 149 1.46 0.21 0.28
N ALA A 150 1.92 -0.59 1.24
CA ALA A 150 3.13 -0.30 2.00
C ALA A 150 4.36 -0.21 1.09
N GLN A 151 4.49 -1.13 0.11
CA GLN A 151 5.59 -1.09 -0.86
C GLN A 151 5.51 0.14 -1.79
N LEU A 152 4.31 0.57 -2.18
CA LEU A 152 4.10 1.81 -2.93
C LEU A 152 4.47 3.04 -2.09
N LEU A 153 4.14 3.02 -0.80
CA LEU A 153 4.46 4.09 0.13
C LEU A 153 5.97 4.22 0.35
N GLU A 154 6.69 3.11 0.45
CA GLU A 154 8.15 3.10 0.50
C GLU A 154 8.77 3.71 -0.76
N ALA A 155 8.23 3.41 -1.94
CA ALA A 155 8.68 4.03 -3.18
C ALA A 155 8.46 5.55 -3.19
N LEU A 156 7.37 6.05 -2.58
CA LEU A 156 7.17 7.49 -2.40
C LEU A 156 8.20 8.13 -1.47
N HIS A 157 8.70 7.38 -0.49
CA HIS A 157 9.71 7.81 0.48
C HIS A 157 11.15 7.44 0.07
N ALA A 158 11.39 7.03 -1.18
CA ALA A 158 12.70 6.51 -1.61
C ALA A 158 13.87 7.51 -1.52
N HIS A 159 13.61 8.81 -1.33
CA HIS A 159 14.63 9.85 -1.14
C HIS A 159 14.79 10.29 0.32
N ASP A 160 14.09 9.67 1.27
CA ASP A 160 14.26 9.98 2.69
C ASP A 160 15.58 9.43 3.24
N THR A 161 16.25 10.24 4.07
CA THR A 161 17.44 9.83 4.83
C THR A 161 17.09 9.66 6.30
N VAL A 162 17.99 9.04 7.10
CA VAL A 162 17.78 8.83 8.55
C VAL A 162 17.60 10.14 9.32
N THR A 163 18.21 11.23 8.83
CA THR A 163 18.19 12.55 9.48
C THR A 163 17.31 13.58 8.77
N SER A 164 16.79 13.27 7.58
CA SER A 164 15.87 14.12 6.82
C SER A 164 14.74 13.27 6.23
N THR A 165 13.68 13.08 7.00
CA THR A 165 12.39 12.60 6.49
C THR A 165 11.70 13.76 5.79
N SER A 166 11.72 13.75 4.47
CA SER A 166 10.99 14.74 3.70
C SER A 166 9.51 14.37 3.70
N ILE A 167 8.63 15.36 3.78
CA ILE A 167 7.23 15.13 3.45
C ILE A 167 7.19 14.87 1.94
N PRO A 168 6.86 13.66 1.48
CA PRO A 168 6.98 13.35 0.06
C PRO A 168 6.02 14.24 -0.75
N PRO A 169 6.45 14.77 -1.90
CA PRO A 169 5.64 15.67 -2.70
C PRO A 169 4.46 14.97 -3.39
N GLY A 170 4.55 13.65 -3.60
CA GLY A 170 3.51 12.83 -4.22
C GLY A 170 2.31 12.53 -3.33
N LEU A 171 1.46 11.60 -3.75
CA LEU A 171 0.23 11.23 -3.03
C LEU A 171 0.01 9.73 -3.19
N LEU A 172 -0.36 9.02 -2.12
CA LEU A 172 -0.86 7.65 -2.21
C LEU A 172 -2.28 7.59 -1.68
N ILE A 173 -3.22 7.22 -2.54
CA ILE A 173 -4.58 6.88 -2.13
C ILE A 173 -4.72 5.36 -2.11
N ALA A 174 -5.10 4.81 -0.97
CA ALA A 174 -5.36 3.39 -0.81
C ALA A 174 -6.85 3.16 -0.61
N ASN A 175 -7.49 2.45 -1.54
CA ASN A 175 -8.93 2.24 -1.54
C ASN A 175 -9.28 0.77 -1.29
N ASP A 176 -10.29 0.51 -0.46
CA ASP A 176 -10.91 -0.81 -0.38
C ASP A 176 -12.41 -0.68 -0.14
N SER A 177 -13.23 -1.51 -0.80
CA SER A 177 -14.68 -1.47 -0.65
C SER A 177 -15.15 -2.04 0.69
N ASP A 178 -14.38 -2.93 1.32
CA ASP A 178 -14.71 -3.54 2.61
C ASP A 178 -14.12 -2.71 3.76
N TYR A 179 -15.01 -2.18 4.62
CA TYR A 179 -14.63 -1.34 5.75
C TYR A 179 -13.70 -2.05 6.75
N LYS A 180 -13.94 -3.33 7.05
CA LYS A 180 -13.12 -4.09 8.02
C LYS A 180 -11.72 -4.36 7.45
N ARG A 181 -11.63 -4.70 6.16
CA ARG A 181 -10.35 -4.91 5.47
C ARG A 181 -9.57 -3.59 5.34
N ALA A 182 -10.25 -2.47 5.07
CA ALA A 182 -9.61 -1.16 5.05
C ALA A 182 -8.97 -0.79 6.39
N HIS A 183 -9.58 -1.15 7.53
CA HIS A 183 -8.95 -0.98 8.85
C HIS A 183 -7.69 -1.83 9.06
N LEU A 184 -7.62 -3.04 8.49
CA LEU A 184 -6.40 -3.85 8.50
C LEU A 184 -5.27 -3.15 7.71
N LEU A 185 -5.61 -2.55 6.57
CA LEU A 185 -4.70 -1.72 5.77
C LEU A 185 -4.17 -0.52 6.57
N ILE A 186 -5.03 0.18 7.32
CA ILE A 186 -4.62 1.29 8.20
C ILE A 186 -3.60 0.80 9.23
N HIS A 187 -3.86 -0.34 9.87
CA HIS A 187 -2.92 -0.91 10.84
C HIS A 187 -1.59 -1.32 10.20
N GLN A 188 -1.58 -1.88 8.99
CA GLN A 188 -0.34 -2.25 8.30
C GLN A 188 0.46 -1.02 7.85
N SER A 189 -0.21 0.01 7.34
CA SER A 189 0.42 1.26 6.88
C SER A 189 0.90 2.14 8.04
N ALA A 190 0.35 2.00 9.25
CA ALA A 190 0.83 2.71 10.44
C ALA A 190 2.29 2.40 10.83
N ARG A 191 2.90 1.35 10.24
CA ARG A 191 4.33 1.05 10.41
C ARG A 191 5.24 1.95 9.57
N LEU A 192 4.70 2.57 8.52
CA LEU A 192 5.36 3.60 7.75
C LEU A 192 4.45 4.83 7.69
N PRO A 193 4.34 5.61 8.78
CA PRO A 193 3.50 6.80 8.83
C PRO A 193 3.94 7.80 7.77
N SER A 194 3.01 8.18 6.89
CA SER A 194 3.27 9.12 5.80
C SER A 194 2.26 10.26 5.76
N PRO A 195 2.70 11.52 5.66
CA PRO A 195 1.81 12.66 5.42
C PRO A 195 1.13 12.66 4.03
N ALA A 196 1.57 11.80 3.11
CA ALA A 196 1.02 11.67 1.76
C ALA A 196 0.04 10.50 1.58
N LEU A 197 -0.28 9.76 2.65
CA LEU A 197 -1.23 8.65 2.59
C LEU A 197 -2.66 9.13 2.83
N MET A 198 -3.60 8.63 2.01
CA MET A 198 -5.04 8.70 2.23
C MET A 198 -5.65 7.31 2.10
N VAL A 199 -6.59 6.95 2.97
CA VAL A 199 -7.31 5.67 2.90
C VAL A 199 -8.81 5.92 2.73
N THR A 200 -9.38 5.45 1.62
CA THR A 200 -10.81 5.63 1.29
C THR A 200 -11.57 4.30 1.32
N ASN A 201 -12.87 4.35 1.62
CA ASN A 201 -13.75 3.18 1.59
C ASN A 201 -14.81 3.30 0.49
N LEU A 202 -14.45 2.95 -0.75
CA LEU A 202 -15.29 3.12 -1.93
C LEU A 202 -15.23 1.90 -2.87
N ASP A 203 -16.29 1.73 -3.68
CA ASP A 203 -16.29 0.78 -4.79
C ASP A 203 -15.36 1.27 -5.89
N ALA A 204 -14.30 0.49 -6.16
CA ALA A 204 -13.28 0.77 -7.16
C ALA A 204 -13.85 0.91 -8.59
N SER A 205 -14.93 0.18 -8.92
CA SER A 205 -15.53 0.19 -10.26
C SER A 205 -16.21 1.52 -10.60
N ILE A 206 -16.55 2.30 -9.58
CA ILE A 206 -17.22 3.60 -9.68
C ILE A 206 -16.52 4.69 -8.84
N TYR A 207 -15.21 4.52 -8.60
CA TYR A 207 -14.42 5.46 -7.77
C TYR A 207 -14.65 6.91 -8.23
N PRO A 208 -14.90 7.90 -7.36
CA PRO A 208 -15.30 9.25 -7.78
C PRO A 208 -14.18 10.00 -8.51
N ILE A 209 -14.57 11.04 -9.27
CA ILE A 209 -13.61 12.02 -9.80
C ILE A 209 -13.19 12.94 -8.65
N LEU A 210 -11.90 12.93 -8.32
CA LEU A 210 -11.33 13.81 -7.31
C LEU A 210 -11.00 15.17 -7.92
N LYS A 211 -11.19 16.22 -7.13
CA LYS A 211 -10.94 17.60 -7.52
C LYS A 211 -9.77 18.20 -6.76
N VAL A 212 -9.00 19.06 -7.43
CA VAL A 212 -7.91 19.86 -6.85
C VAL A 212 -8.00 21.30 -7.35
N PRO A 213 -7.39 22.29 -6.67
CA PRO A 213 -7.34 23.67 -7.15
C PRO A 213 -6.74 23.75 -8.56
N SER A 214 -7.24 24.66 -9.39
CA SER A 214 -6.68 24.81 -10.74
C SER A 214 -5.28 25.42 -10.72
N GLY A 215 -4.36 24.85 -11.48
CA GLY A 215 -2.93 25.19 -11.46
C GLY A 215 -2.57 26.51 -12.17
N ASN A 216 -3.49 27.14 -12.91
CA ASN A 216 -3.18 28.37 -13.66
C ASN A 216 -4.44 29.25 -13.87
N PRO A 217 -4.60 30.38 -13.15
CA PRO A 217 -5.66 31.35 -13.42
C PRO A 217 -5.45 32.18 -14.70
N ALA A 218 -4.30 32.03 -15.37
CA ALA A 218 -3.85 32.90 -16.45
C ALA A 218 -4.25 32.37 -17.84
N GLY A 219 -5.52 32.51 -18.18
CA GLY A 219 -6.02 32.34 -19.54
C GLY A 219 -7.23 33.25 -19.76
N PRO A 220 -7.16 34.27 -20.64
CA PRO A 220 -8.32 35.09 -20.92
C PRO A 220 -9.23 34.28 -21.85
N ARG A 221 -10.48 34.05 -21.42
CA ARG A 221 -11.61 33.45 -22.15
C ARG A 221 -11.80 31.94 -21.95
N THR A 222 -12.24 31.56 -20.76
CA THR A 222 -13.43 30.70 -20.56
C THR A 222 -13.80 30.75 -19.07
N ALA A 223 -15.09 30.73 -18.77
CA ALA A 223 -15.59 30.92 -17.41
C ALA A 223 -15.02 29.90 -16.41
N LYS A 224 -14.35 30.40 -15.35
CA LYS A 224 -14.26 29.83 -13.99
C LYS A 224 -14.31 28.30 -13.86
N LYS A 225 -13.26 27.58 -14.26
CA LYS A 225 -12.98 26.29 -13.61
C LYS A 225 -12.07 26.56 -12.40
N LEU A 226 -12.68 26.75 -11.24
CA LEU A 226 -11.96 26.91 -9.96
C LEU A 226 -11.26 25.62 -9.52
N GLN A 227 -11.62 24.48 -10.11
CA GLN A 227 -11.14 23.16 -9.73
C GLN A 227 -10.86 22.31 -10.97
N ASP A 228 -9.71 21.65 -10.97
CA ASP A 228 -9.31 20.66 -11.96
C ASP A 228 -9.55 19.24 -11.44
N GLN A 229 -9.62 18.28 -12.35
CA GLN A 229 -9.68 16.87 -12.01
C GLN A 229 -8.28 16.38 -11.63
N LEU A 230 -8.16 15.74 -10.47
CA LEU A 230 -6.95 15.00 -10.12
C LEU A 230 -6.89 13.71 -10.95
N LEU A 231 -5.83 13.59 -11.73
CA LEU A 231 -5.45 12.38 -12.46
C LEU A 231 -4.22 11.75 -11.78
N PHE A 232 -4.05 10.45 -11.96
CA PHE A 232 -2.98 9.68 -11.33
C PHE A 232 -1.86 9.39 -12.31
N ASP A 233 -0.62 9.52 -11.84
CA ASP A 233 0.58 9.09 -12.56
C ASP A 233 0.68 7.56 -12.57
N ARG A 234 0.23 6.92 -11.49
CA ARG A 234 0.36 5.47 -11.27
C ARG A 234 -0.92 4.90 -10.66
N ILE A 235 -1.43 3.81 -11.24
CA ILE A 235 -2.61 3.13 -10.71
C ILE A 235 -2.33 1.63 -10.57
N LEU A 236 -2.51 1.11 -9.37
CA LEU A 236 -2.47 -0.31 -9.10
C LEU A 236 -3.90 -0.88 -9.07
N CYS A 237 -4.16 -1.86 -9.92
CA CYS A 237 -5.39 -2.65 -9.98
C CYS A 237 -5.09 -4.10 -9.60
N ASP A 238 -4.77 -4.35 -8.33
CA ASP A 238 -4.72 -5.70 -7.77
C ASP A 238 -6.14 -6.16 -7.41
N VAL A 239 -6.88 -6.60 -8.42
CA VAL A 239 -8.34 -6.75 -8.33
C VAL A 239 -8.75 -8.01 -7.56
N PRO A 240 -9.94 -8.03 -6.93
CA PRO A 240 -10.50 -9.24 -6.35
C PRO A 240 -10.56 -10.37 -7.39
N CYS A 241 -10.00 -11.54 -7.03
CA CYS A 241 -9.82 -12.71 -7.90
C CYS A 241 -10.41 -13.97 -7.24
N SER A 242 -10.62 -15.03 -8.03
CA SER A 242 -10.94 -16.38 -7.53
C SER A 242 -9.86 -16.94 -6.60
N GLY A 243 -8.61 -16.49 -6.77
CA GLY A 243 -7.50 -16.78 -5.88
C GLY A 243 -6.88 -18.15 -6.05
N ASP A 244 -7.11 -18.83 -7.18
CA ASP A 244 -6.56 -20.16 -7.43
C ASP A 244 -5.04 -20.19 -7.72
N GLY A 245 -4.40 -19.04 -7.92
CA GLY A 245 -2.94 -18.91 -7.82
C GLY A 245 -2.41 -19.03 -6.38
N THR A 246 -3.29 -18.92 -5.37
CA THR A 246 -2.92 -18.95 -3.94
C THR A 246 -3.13 -20.32 -3.28
N LEU A 247 -3.36 -21.39 -4.04
CA LEU A 247 -3.67 -22.74 -3.54
C LEU A 247 -2.67 -23.28 -2.51
N ARG A 248 -1.39 -22.90 -2.62
CA ARG A 248 -0.32 -23.27 -1.68
C ARG A 248 -0.48 -22.62 -0.28
N LYS A 249 -1.16 -21.47 -0.22
CA LYS A 249 -1.44 -20.70 1.00
C LYS A 249 -2.84 -20.98 1.53
N ASN A 250 -3.82 -20.99 0.62
CA ASN A 250 -5.24 -21.12 0.90
C ASN A 250 -5.73 -22.49 0.46
N VAL A 251 -5.30 -23.53 1.17
CA VAL A 251 -5.61 -24.94 0.85
C VAL A 251 -7.12 -25.22 0.79
N GLY A 252 -7.95 -24.39 1.45
CA GLY A 252 -9.41 -24.48 1.38
C GLY A 252 -9.97 -24.32 -0.03
N ILE A 253 -9.31 -23.53 -0.89
CA ILE A 253 -9.74 -23.30 -2.28
C ILE A 253 -9.76 -24.64 -3.05
N TRP A 254 -8.80 -25.55 -2.82
CA TRP A 254 -8.77 -26.85 -3.49
C TRP A 254 -10.08 -27.64 -3.43
N LYS A 255 -10.80 -27.55 -2.30
CA LYS A 255 -12.01 -28.32 -2.04
C LYS A 255 -13.24 -27.75 -2.75
N HIS A 256 -13.24 -26.45 -3.01
CA HIS A 256 -14.41 -25.72 -3.49
C HIS A 256 -14.16 -25.03 -4.82
N TRP A 257 -12.95 -25.15 -5.37
CA TRP A 257 -12.57 -24.54 -6.63
C TRP A 257 -13.56 -24.93 -7.73
N GLN A 258 -14.10 -23.91 -8.38
CA GLN A 258 -14.88 -24.04 -9.59
C GLN A 258 -14.52 -22.89 -10.54
N PRO A 259 -14.52 -23.13 -11.85
CA PRO A 259 -14.17 -22.10 -12.83
C PRO A 259 -15.18 -20.94 -12.85
N MET A 260 -16.40 -21.17 -12.37
CA MET A 260 -17.44 -20.15 -12.23
C MET A 260 -17.09 -19.05 -11.23
N ASP A 261 -16.19 -19.32 -10.28
CA ASP A 261 -15.72 -18.31 -9.34
C ASP A 261 -15.02 -17.16 -10.09
N GLY A 262 -14.27 -17.48 -11.16
CA GLY A 262 -13.63 -16.49 -12.02
C GLY A 262 -14.62 -15.73 -12.90
N ASN A 263 -15.56 -16.43 -13.55
CA ASN A 263 -16.56 -15.79 -14.42
C ASN A 263 -17.43 -14.79 -13.66
N GLY A 264 -17.79 -15.09 -12.41
CA GLY A 264 -18.57 -14.18 -11.56
C GLY A 264 -17.86 -12.84 -11.27
N LEU A 265 -16.54 -12.79 -11.35
CA LEU A 265 -15.72 -11.59 -11.08
C LEU A 265 -15.33 -10.83 -12.35
N HIS A 266 -15.34 -11.47 -13.52
CA HIS A 266 -14.90 -10.89 -14.80
C HIS A 266 -15.48 -9.49 -15.04
N GLY A 267 -16.81 -9.35 -14.97
CA GLY A 267 -17.47 -8.06 -15.22
C GLY A 267 -17.06 -6.95 -14.23
N LEU A 268 -16.80 -7.30 -12.97
CA LEU A 268 -16.30 -6.35 -11.97
C LEU A 268 -14.87 -5.93 -12.29
N GLN A 269 -13.99 -6.89 -12.61
CA GLN A 269 -12.59 -6.65 -12.93
C GLN A 269 -12.45 -5.74 -14.17
N VAL A 270 -13.26 -5.96 -15.21
CA VAL A 270 -13.32 -5.08 -16.39
C VAL A 270 -13.70 -3.65 -16.00
N ARG A 271 -14.75 -3.47 -15.20
CA ARG A 271 -15.18 -2.12 -14.78
C ARG A 271 -14.13 -1.40 -13.93
N ILE A 272 -13.43 -2.12 -13.04
CA ILE A 272 -12.32 -1.53 -12.25
C ILE A 272 -11.20 -1.06 -13.17
N LEU A 273 -10.76 -1.90 -14.12
CA LEU A 273 -9.68 -1.53 -15.05
C LEU A 273 -10.09 -0.36 -15.95
N GLN A 274 -11.30 -0.38 -16.51
CA GLN A 274 -11.84 0.74 -17.29
C GLN A 274 -11.99 2.02 -16.46
N ARG A 275 -12.28 1.92 -15.16
CA ARG A 275 -12.31 3.09 -14.28
C ARG A 275 -10.91 3.66 -14.07
N ALA A 276 -9.92 2.80 -13.83
CA ALA A 276 -8.51 3.20 -13.73
C ALA A 276 -8.02 3.91 -15.01
N MET A 277 -8.33 3.38 -16.19
CA MET A 277 -7.96 3.99 -17.49
C MET A 277 -8.46 5.43 -17.62
N ARG A 278 -9.69 5.72 -17.17
CA ARG A 278 -10.27 7.07 -17.19
C ARG A 278 -9.68 8.04 -16.16
N MET A 279 -8.93 7.54 -15.17
CA MET A 279 -8.32 8.33 -14.10
C MET A 279 -6.81 8.54 -14.30
N LEU A 280 -6.24 7.94 -15.35
CA LEU A 280 -4.80 7.99 -15.63
C LEU A 280 -4.42 9.27 -16.39
N LYS A 281 -3.30 9.88 -16.00
CA LYS A 281 -2.61 10.92 -16.77
C LYS A 281 -2.11 10.40 -18.13
N GLU A 282 -1.74 11.31 -19.03
CA GLU A 282 -1.24 10.99 -20.38
C GLU A 282 0.01 10.11 -20.38
N ASP A 283 0.97 10.40 -19.49
CA ASP A 283 2.23 9.66 -19.31
C ASP A 283 2.16 8.64 -18.16
N GLY A 284 0.95 8.35 -17.68
CA GLY A 284 0.74 7.46 -16.54
C GLY A 284 0.91 5.99 -16.88
N ARG A 285 1.00 5.16 -15.83
CA ARG A 285 1.06 3.70 -15.93
C ARG A 285 0.01 3.03 -15.05
N ILE A 286 -0.64 1.99 -15.57
CA ILE A 286 -1.54 1.11 -14.81
C ILE A 286 -0.87 -0.26 -14.71
N VAL A 287 -0.87 -0.85 -13.52
CA VAL A 287 -0.57 -2.26 -13.35
C VAL A 287 -1.84 -2.98 -12.94
N TYR A 288 -2.33 -3.85 -13.81
CA TYR A 288 -3.40 -4.79 -13.51
C TYR A 288 -2.77 -6.10 -13.05
N SER A 289 -3.21 -6.64 -11.91
CA SER A 289 -2.74 -7.92 -11.42
C SER A 289 -3.83 -8.75 -10.78
N THR A 290 -3.65 -10.07 -10.84
CA THR A 290 -4.49 -11.02 -10.10
C THR A 290 -3.66 -12.15 -9.51
N CYS A 291 -4.23 -12.72 -8.47
CA CYS A 291 -3.82 -13.94 -7.81
C CYS A 291 -4.45 -15.21 -8.42
N SER A 292 -4.83 -15.15 -9.70
CA SER A 292 -5.55 -16.20 -10.44
C SER A 292 -4.71 -16.69 -11.63
N LEU A 293 -4.89 -17.96 -12.00
CA LEU A 293 -4.32 -18.53 -13.22
C LEU A 293 -5.31 -18.47 -14.41
N ASN A 294 -6.57 -18.13 -14.12
CA ASN A 294 -7.68 -18.22 -15.05
C ASN A 294 -7.62 -17.12 -16.13
N PRO A 295 -7.55 -17.47 -17.43
CA PRO A 295 -7.52 -16.48 -18.51
C PRO A 295 -8.76 -15.57 -18.56
N VAL A 296 -9.92 -16.03 -18.06
CA VAL A 296 -11.14 -15.22 -17.96
C VAL A 296 -10.96 -14.05 -16.99
N GLU A 297 -10.15 -14.21 -15.95
CA GLU A 297 -9.80 -13.15 -15.01
C GLU A 297 -8.53 -12.39 -15.41
N ASN A 298 -7.91 -12.73 -16.54
CA ASN A 298 -6.59 -12.22 -16.91
C ASN A 298 -6.67 -11.57 -18.29
N GLU A 299 -6.30 -12.29 -19.35
CA GLU A 299 -6.26 -11.76 -20.71
C GLU A 299 -7.62 -11.34 -21.21
N ALA A 300 -8.70 -12.03 -20.82
CA ALA A 300 -10.05 -11.63 -21.20
C ALA A 300 -10.42 -10.25 -20.64
N VAL A 301 -10.05 -9.95 -19.39
CA VAL A 301 -10.28 -8.63 -18.77
C VAL A 301 -9.45 -7.55 -19.47
N VAL A 302 -8.16 -7.83 -19.68
CA VAL A 302 -7.25 -6.90 -20.36
C VAL A 302 -7.73 -6.62 -21.79
N ALA A 303 -8.11 -7.65 -22.53
CA ALA A 303 -8.60 -7.52 -23.90
C ALA A 303 -9.91 -6.72 -23.98
N ALA A 304 -10.86 -6.98 -23.07
CA ALA A 304 -12.10 -6.23 -23.00
C ALA A 304 -11.88 -4.75 -22.69
N ALA A 305 -10.95 -4.44 -21.76
CA ALA A 305 -10.62 -3.08 -21.39
C ALA A 305 -9.94 -2.31 -22.54
N LEU A 306 -8.96 -2.92 -23.21
CA LEU A 306 -8.25 -2.34 -24.37
C LEU A 306 -9.18 -2.11 -25.56
N ASN A 307 -10.09 -3.05 -25.85
CA ASN A 307 -11.07 -2.86 -26.91
C ASN A 307 -12.06 -1.72 -26.63
N SER A 308 -12.32 -1.44 -25.35
CA SER A 308 -13.18 -0.32 -24.92
C SER A 308 -12.44 1.02 -24.89
N HIS A 309 -11.11 1.02 -24.76
CA HIS A 309 -10.26 2.22 -24.65
C HIS A 309 -9.07 2.08 -25.63
N LYS A 310 -9.33 2.40 -26.90
CA LYS A 310 -8.37 2.21 -28.01
C LYS A 310 -7.12 3.08 -27.94
N ASP A 311 -7.15 4.10 -27.07
CA ASP A 311 -6.05 4.98 -26.71
C ASP A 311 -5.03 4.34 -25.78
N PHE A 312 -5.24 3.09 -25.34
CA PHE A 312 -4.32 2.34 -24.49
C PHE A 312 -3.64 1.18 -25.20
N GLU A 313 -2.50 0.77 -24.66
CA GLU A 313 -1.72 -0.40 -25.09
C GLU A 313 -1.03 -1.09 -23.92
N LEU A 314 -0.60 -2.34 -24.12
CA LEU A 314 0.27 -3.05 -23.19
C LEU A 314 1.71 -2.57 -23.32
N LEU A 315 2.30 -2.12 -22.22
CA LEU A 315 3.71 -1.78 -22.12
C LEU A 315 4.55 -3.06 -22.05
N ASP A 316 5.58 -3.14 -22.89
CA ASP A 316 6.56 -4.22 -22.81
C ASP A 316 7.52 -4.01 -21.63
N VAL A 317 7.48 -4.94 -20.69
CA VAL A 317 8.35 -4.96 -19.49
C VAL A 317 9.28 -6.18 -19.48
N SER A 318 9.53 -6.78 -20.66
CA SER A 318 10.41 -7.95 -20.85
C SER A 318 11.84 -7.74 -20.35
N MET A 319 12.33 -6.50 -20.37
CA MET A 319 13.67 -6.12 -19.88
C MET A 319 13.71 -5.83 -18.38
N GLN A 320 12.55 -5.67 -17.72
CA GLN A 320 12.48 -5.44 -16.28
C GLN A 320 12.51 -6.77 -15.53
N LEU A 321 13.21 -6.82 -14.38
CA LEU A 321 13.36 -8.00 -13.53
C LEU A 321 13.92 -9.23 -14.30
N PRO A 322 15.13 -9.15 -14.89
CA PRO A 322 15.64 -10.16 -15.82
C PRO A 322 15.79 -11.56 -15.22
N GLN A 323 15.95 -11.68 -13.90
CA GLN A 323 16.06 -12.98 -13.21
C GLN A 323 14.70 -13.59 -12.84
N LEU A 324 13.58 -12.92 -13.18
CA LEU A 324 12.23 -13.42 -12.95
C LEU A 324 11.86 -14.36 -14.11
N ILE A 325 11.64 -15.64 -13.78
CA ILE A 325 11.13 -16.60 -14.75
C ILE A 325 9.61 -16.39 -14.87
N ARG A 326 9.18 -16.04 -16.07
CA ARG A 326 7.78 -15.76 -16.42
C ARG A 326 7.44 -16.35 -17.78
N ARG A 327 6.14 -16.53 -18.03
CA ARG A 327 5.59 -16.94 -19.32
C ARG A 327 4.79 -15.77 -19.92
N PRO A 328 4.73 -15.66 -21.26
CA PRO A 328 3.90 -14.66 -21.90
C PRO A 328 2.41 -14.92 -21.64
N GLY A 329 1.59 -13.89 -21.75
CA GLY A 329 0.14 -14.05 -21.79
C GLY A 329 -0.32 -14.88 -22.99
N ILE A 330 -1.50 -15.48 -22.88
CA ILE A 330 -2.07 -16.34 -23.92
C ILE A 330 -3.07 -15.59 -24.81
N THR A 331 -3.17 -15.99 -26.08
CA THR A 331 -4.08 -15.35 -27.05
C THR A 331 -5.35 -16.15 -27.30
N THR A 332 -5.45 -17.35 -26.74
CA THR A 332 -6.57 -18.27 -26.92
C THR A 332 -6.92 -18.90 -25.59
N TRP A 333 -8.20 -18.96 -25.27
CA TRP A 333 -8.75 -19.63 -24.09
C TRP A 333 -10.21 -20.01 -24.38
N ARG A 334 -10.78 -20.88 -23.56
CA ARG A 334 -12.15 -21.39 -23.70
C ARG A 334 -12.85 -21.29 -22.35
N PRO A 335 -13.71 -20.28 -22.12
CA PRO A 335 -14.46 -20.24 -20.87
C PRO A 335 -15.41 -21.44 -20.79
N THR A 336 -15.67 -21.91 -19.58
CA THR A 336 -16.79 -22.83 -19.33
C THR A 336 -18.01 -22.04 -18.94
N VAL A 337 -19.18 -22.52 -19.33
CA VAL A 337 -20.47 -21.91 -19.00
C VAL A 337 -21.24 -22.71 -17.95
N ASP A 338 -20.71 -23.86 -17.54
CA ASP A 338 -21.30 -24.74 -16.54
C ASP A 338 -20.30 -25.14 -15.45
N ARG A 339 -20.84 -25.60 -14.31
CA ARG A 339 -20.05 -26.04 -13.14
C ARG A 339 -19.40 -27.41 -13.31
N SER A 340 -19.93 -28.23 -14.20
CA SER A 340 -19.43 -29.58 -14.49
C SER A 340 -18.23 -29.61 -15.45
N ILE A 341 -17.98 -28.50 -16.17
CA ILE A 341 -16.97 -28.38 -17.23
C ILE A 341 -17.23 -29.40 -18.34
N ASN A 342 -18.51 -29.68 -18.62
CA ASN A 342 -18.91 -30.66 -19.63
C ASN A 342 -19.25 -29.99 -20.96
N THR A 343 -19.64 -28.72 -20.93
CA THR A 343 -19.95 -27.93 -22.13
C THR A 343 -18.87 -26.89 -22.37
N VAL A 344 -18.36 -26.87 -23.60
CA VAL A 344 -17.35 -25.93 -24.07
C VAL A 344 -17.85 -25.35 -25.38
N PHE A 345 -17.86 -24.03 -25.47
CA PHE A 345 -18.28 -23.30 -26.66
C PHE A 345 -17.08 -22.55 -27.22
N ASP A 346 -16.84 -22.65 -28.52
CA ASP A 346 -15.72 -21.99 -29.19
C ASP A 346 -15.94 -20.47 -29.27
N THR A 347 -17.20 -20.03 -29.43
CA THR A 347 -17.58 -18.61 -29.47
C THR A 347 -18.75 -18.29 -28.53
N TYR A 348 -18.94 -16.99 -28.26
CA TYR A 348 -20.10 -16.52 -27.50
C TYR A 348 -21.41 -16.74 -28.28
N GLU A 349 -21.35 -16.57 -29.60
CA GLU A 349 -22.47 -16.81 -30.50
C GLU A 349 -22.94 -18.26 -30.41
N ASP A 350 -22.03 -19.24 -30.46
CA ASP A 350 -22.35 -20.66 -30.31
C ASP A 350 -23.05 -20.93 -28.96
N TYR A 351 -22.56 -20.32 -27.89
CA TYR A 351 -23.17 -20.43 -26.57
C TYR A 351 -24.59 -19.85 -26.55
N THR A 352 -24.78 -18.61 -27.01
CA THR A 352 -26.08 -17.94 -26.96
C THR A 352 -27.15 -18.62 -27.81
N GLN A 353 -26.75 -19.31 -28.90
CA GLN A 353 -27.64 -20.11 -29.74
C GLN A 353 -28.21 -21.33 -29.00
N THR A 354 -27.52 -21.84 -27.98
CA THR A 354 -28.05 -22.94 -27.15
C THR A 354 -29.06 -22.51 -26.11
N LEU A 355 -29.22 -21.20 -25.89
CA LEU A 355 -30.11 -20.64 -24.87
C LEU A 355 -31.40 -20.12 -25.48
N ASP A 356 -32.51 -20.36 -24.77
CA ASP A 356 -33.77 -19.66 -25.04
C ASP A 356 -33.69 -18.17 -24.63
N GLU A 357 -34.68 -17.36 -25.02
CA GLU A 357 -34.67 -15.90 -24.77
C GLU A 357 -34.56 -15.56 -23.28
N THR A 358 -35.32 -16.24 -22.42
CA THR A 358 -35.29 -16.09 -20.96
C THR A 358 -33.93 -16.43 -20.37
N GLN A 359 -33.32 -17.53 -20.82
CA GLN A 359 -32.00 -17.98 -20.38
C GLN A 359 -30.88 -17.05 -20.81
N ARG A 360 -31.02 -16.36 -21.96
CA ARG A 360 -30.05 -15.35 -22.40
C ARG A 360 -30.07 -14.13 -21.49
N GLU A 361 -31.25 -13.65 -21.08
CA GLU A 361 -31.39 -12.51 -20.17
C GLU A 361 -30.81 -12.79 -18.77
N ASP A 362 -30.99 -14.03 -18.28
CA ASP A 362 -30.46 -14.46 -16.99
C ASP A 362 -28.95 -14.82 -17.01
N SER A 363 -28.36 -14.98 -18.21
CA SER A 363 -26.97 -15.37 -18.34
C SER A 363 -26.03 -14.27 -17.87
N LYS A 364 -25.11 -14.64 -16.97
CA LYS A 364 -24.03 -13.76 -16.50
C LYS A 364 -22.81 -13.78 -17.41
N MET A 365 -22.82 -14.61 -18.45
CA MET A 365 -21.73 -14.70 -19.42
C MET A 365 -21.84 -13.55 -20.43
N LEU A 366 -20.72 -12.87 -20.62
CA LEU A 366 -20.55 -11.78 -21.59
C LEU A 366 -19.69 -12.25 -22.75
N SER A 367 -19.84 -11.65 -23.92
CA SER A 367 -18.97 -11.92 -25.08
C SER A 367 -17.48 -11.74 -24.76
N SER A 368 -17.15 -10.82 -23.85
CA SER A 368 -15.80 -10.58 -23.35
C SER A 368 -15.16 -11.73 -22.56
N HIS A 369 -15.92 -12.79 -22.24
CA HIS A 369 -15.34 -14.01 -21.66
C HIS A 369 -14.57 -14.83 -22.70
N TRP A 370 -14.91 -14.71 -23.99
CA TRP A 370 -14.24 -15.39 -25.08
C TRP A 370 -13.09 -14.54 -25.65
N PRO A 371 -12.07 -15.16 -26.27
CA PRO A 371 -11.03 -14.43 -26.98
C PRO A 371 -11.63 -13.56 -28.10
N PRO A 372 -11.31 -12.26 -28.18
CA PRO A 372 -11.78 -11.44 -29.28
C PRO A 372 -11.00 -11.77 -30.57
N SER A 373 -11.58 -11.47 -31.73
CA SER A 373 -10.97 -11.72 -33.04
C SER A 373 -9.64 -10.98 -33.25
N ASN A 374 -9.43 -9.86 -32.55
CA ASN A 374 -8.25 -9.00 -32.68
C ASN A 374 -7.15 -9.28 -31.63
N THR A 375 -7.09 -10.47 -31.02
CA THR A 375 -6.06 -10.80 -30.00
C THR A 375 -4.62 -10.52 -30.42
N LYS A 376 -4.31 -10.68 -31.72
CA LYS A 376 -2.98 -10.38 -32.29
C LYS A 376 -2.61 -8.89 -32.21
N GLU A 377 -3.58 -8.00 -32.40
CA GLU A 377 -3.37 -6.54 -32.36
C GLU A 377 -3.20 -6.03 -30.92
N LEU A 378 -3.78 -6.74 -29.96
CA LEU A 378 -3.76 -6.38 -28.54
C LEU A 378 -2.43 -6.68 -27.85
N ASN A 379 -1.51 -7.42 -28.50
CA ASN A 379 -0.21 -7.80 -27.94
C ASN A 379 -0.31 -8.48 -26.56
N LEU A 380 -1.29 -9.36 -26.35
CA LEU A 380 -1.56 -10.03 -25.06
C LEU A 380 -0.37 -10.84 -24.54
N THR A 381 0.56 -11.23 -25.41
CA THR A 381 1.82 -11.88 -25.05
C THR A 381 2.75 -11.02 -24.19
N ARG A 382 2.53 -9.69 -24.13
CA ARG A 382 3.22 -8.77 -23.21
C ARG A 382 2.76 -8.91 -21.76
N CYS A 383 1.63 -9.56 -21.50
CA CYS A 383 1.22 -9.91 -20.14
C CYS A 383 2.19 -10.96 -19.56
N LEU A 384 2.29 -10.98 -18.23
CA LEU A 384 3.21 -11.84 -17.50
C LEU A 384 2.42 -12.87 -16.70
N ARG A 385 2.72 -14.15 -16.93
CA ARG A 385 2.23 -15.28 -16.14
C ARG A 385 3.35 -15.86 -15.30
N ILE A 386 3.12 -15.98 -14.00
CA ILE A 386 4.06 -16.54 -13.04
C ILE A 386 3.47 -17.84 -12.51
N TYR A 387 4.25 -18.92 -12.62
CA TYR A 387 3.83 -20.25 -12.20
C TYR A 387 4.64 -20.74 -10.98
N PRO A 388 3.98 -21.40 -10.02
CA PRO A 388 4.60 -21.86 -8.79
C PRO A 388 5.87 -22.69 -8.94
N HIS A 389 5.91 -23.62 -9.91
CA HIS A 389 7.01 -24.57 -10.08
C HIS A 389 8.28 -23.95 -10.62
N LEU A 390 8.20 -22.77 -11.23
CA LEU A 390 9.35 -22.15 -11.90
C LEU A 390 10.36 -21.55 -10.91
N GLN A 391 9.88 -20.94 -9.81
CA GLN A 391 10.74 -20.28 -8.82
C GLN A 391 10.23 -20.44 -7.37
N ASP A 392 9.49 -21.51 -7.10
CA ASP A 392 8.94 -21.82 -5.77
C ASP A 392 8.05 -20.70 -5.20
N THR A 393 7.16 -20.16 -6.03
CA THR A 393 6.27 -19.04 -5.65
C THR A 393 4.79 -19.42 -5.65
N GLY A 394 3.90 -18.45 -5.42
CA GLY A 394 2.49 -18.56 -5.79
C GLY A 394 2.29 -18.41 -7.30
N GLY A 395 1.06 -18.67 -7.76
CA GLY A 395 0.61 -18.36 -9.11
C GLY A 395 0.12 -16.92 -9.21
N PHE A 396 0.47 -16.21 -10.29
CA PHE A 396 0.19 -14.79 -10.40
C PHE A 396 0.13 -14.32 -11.86
N PHE A 397 -0.65 -13.26 -12.11
CA PHE A 397 -0.77 -12.60 -13.40
C PHE A 397 -0.53 -11.09 -13.27
N VAL A 398 0.20 -10.51 -14.23
CA VAL A 398 0.43 -9.06 -14.29
C VAL A 398 0.33 -8.56 -15.74
N ALA A 399 -0.36 -7.45 -15.93
CA ALA A 399 -0.40 -6.68 -17.17
C ALA A 399 -0.07 -5.22 -16.88
N VAL A 400 0.81 -4.61 -17.68
CA VAL A 400 1.20 -3.21 -17.54
C VAL A 400 0.63 -2.44 -18.72
N LEU A 401 -0.17 -1.41 -18.46
CA LEU A 401 -0.85 -0.62 -19.47
C LEU A 401 -0.41 0.85 -19.40
N GLN A 402 -0.38 1.50 -20.56
CA GLN A 402 -0.15 2.93 -20.71
C GLN A 402 -1.03 3.48 -21.83
N ARG A 403 -1.14 4.81 -21.92
CA ARG A 403 -1.71 5.45 -23.10
C ARG A 403 -0.72 5.37 -24.26
N LYS A 404 -1.25 5.21 -25.47
CA LYS A 404 -0.46 5.26 -26.71
C LYS A 404 0.11 6.66 -26.85
N GLN A 405 1.39 6.77 -27.13
CA GLN A 405 1.99 8.06 -27.46
C GLN A 405 1.38 8.56 -28.77
N SER A 406 0.78 9.75 -28.75
CA SER A 406 0.27 10.35 -29.99
C SER A 406 1.45 10.68 -30.89
N THR A 407 1.53 10.04 -32.06
CA THR A 407 2.41 10.45 -33.17
C THR A 407 1.86 11.72 -33.86
N ALA A 408 1.53 12.75 -33.07
CA ALA A 408 1.11 14.04 -33.57
C ALA A 408 2.29 15.00 -33.51
N SER A 409 2.97 15.16 -34.64
CA SER A 409 3.73 16.36 -34.94
C SER A 409 2.83 17.59 -34.74
N PRO A 410 3.32 18.72 -34.23
CA PRO A 410 2.49 19.89 -33.98
C PRO A 410 2.22 20.65 -35.28
N GLU A 411 1.37 20.13 -36.18
CA GLU A 411 0.92 20.88 -37.36
C GLU A 411 -0.57 20.70 -37.68
N SER A 412 -1.24 21.85 -37.80
CA SER A 412 -2.56 22.13 -38.39
C SER A 412 -3.83 21.67 -37.65
N ILE A 413 -4.36 22.57 -36.82
CA ILE A 413 -5.76 22.58 -36.42
C ILE A 413 -6.59 23.00 -37.65
N SER A 414 -7.22 22.04 -38.32
CA SER A 414 -8.33 22.31 -39.24
C SER A 414 -9.65 22.12 -38.49
N THR A 415 -10.35 23.23 -38.29
CA THR A 415 -11.73 23.31 -37.82
C THR A 415 -12.67 22.46 -38.66
N THR A 416 -13.39 21.53 -38.04
CA THR A 416 -14.65 21.01 -38.55
C THR A 416 -15.73 21.05 -37.47
N THR A 417 -16.79 21.77 -37.85
CA THR A 417 -18.05 22.09 -37.19
C THR A 417 -18.81 20.87 -36.68
N ALA A 418 -19.27 20.94 -35.42
CA ALA A 418 -20.25 20.02 -34.84
C ALA A 418 -21.67 20.55 -35.10
N CYS A 419 -22.55 19.69 -35.61
CA CYS A 419 -23.97 19.95 -35.80
C CYS A 419 -24.72 19.89 -34.46
N ASP A 420 -25.52 20.92 -34.23
CA ASP A 420 -26.50 21.04 -33.16
C ASP A 420 -27.65 20.03 -33.30
N VAL A 421 -28.08 19.46 -32.17
CA VAL A 421 -29.44 18.95 -32.00
C VAL A 421 -29.99 19.56 -30.73
N GLU A 422 -30.78 20.62 -30.92
CA GLU A 422 -31.57 21.29 -29.90
C GLU A 422 -32.75 20.40 -29.46
N GLY A 423 -32.98 20.34 -28.15
CA GLY A 423 -34.18 19.78 -27.54
C GLY A 423 -34.61 20.67 -26.38
N GLU A 424 -35.43 21.68 -26.69
CA GLU A 424 -36.02 22.62 -25.75
C GLU A 424 -36.89 21.93 -24.69
N ARG A 425 -36.69 22.27 -23.40
CA ARG A 425 -37.81 22.38 -22.45
C ARG A 425 -37.67 23.65 -21.60
N LYS A 426 -38.71 24.46 -21.69
CA LYS A 426 -38.91 25.82 -21.20
C LYS A 426 -38.77 25.95 -19.68
N SER A 427 -38.03 26.97 -19.26
CA SER A 427 -38.00 27.53 -17.91
C SER A 427 -38.92 28.75 -17.81
N THR A 428 -39.66 28.89 -16.72
CA THR A 428 -40.18 30.18 -16.24
C THR A 428 -39.91 30.34 -14.74
N PRO A 429 -39.71 31.59 -14.25
CA PRO A 429 -38.84 31.86 -13.10
C PRO A 429 -39.56 32.40 -11.84
N ALA A 430 -38.79 32.42 -10.73
CA ALA A 430 -38.86 33.28 -9.53
C ALA A 430 -39.11 32.54 -8.19
N PRO A 431 -38.73 33.10 -7.01
CA PRO A 431 -37.57 33.95 -6.68
C PRO A 431 -36.75 33.41 -5.48
N SER A 432 -35.70 34.16 -5.17
CA SER A 432 -34.56 33.95 -4.25
C SER A 432 -34.83 33.74 -2.76
N ARG A 433 -33.79 33.16 -2.11
CA ARG A 433 -33.43 33.06 -0.67
C ARG A 433 -34.06 31.92 0.13
N SER A 434 -33.27 30.90 0.43
CA SER A 434 -32.75 30.64 1.79
C SER A 434 -32.18 29.22 1.95
N GLN A 435 -31.07 29.14 2.69
CA GLN A 435 -30.56 27.97 3.41
C GLN A 435 -30.17 26.73 2.58
N GLN A 436 -28.85 26.57 2.39
CA GLN A 436 -28.25 25.28 2.07
C GLN A 436 -28.58 24.27 3.19
N LYS A 437 -29.64 23.48 2.98
CA LYS A 437 -29.86 22.25 3.73
C LYS A 437 -28.92 21.18 3.18
N SER A 438 -28.07 20.65 4.06
CA SER A 438 -27.26 19.48 3.83
C SER A 438 -28.13 18.33 3.32
N LYS A 439 -27.80 17.78 2.16
CA LYS A 439 -28.45 16.59 1.62
C LYS A 439 -27.90 15.37 2.36
N VAL A 440 -28.79 14.76 3.15
CA VAL A 440 -28.83 13.36 3.63
C VAL A 440 -27.47 12.66 3.68
N ALA A 441 -26.84 12.68 4.86
CA ALA A 441 -25.72 11.81 5.17
C ALA A 441 -26.15 10.33 5.01
N ASP A 442 -25.38 9.55 4.27
CA ASP A 442 -25.50 8.09 4.28
C ASP A 442 -25.33 7.61 5.73
N PRO A 443 -26.36 7.02 6.37
CA PRO A 443 -26.30 6.61 7.76
C PRO A 443 -25.26 5.52 8.04
N SER A 444 -24.67 4.91 7.01
CA SER A 444 -23.59 3.93 7.12
C SER A 444 -22.21 4.58 7.37
N PHE A 445 -21.98 5.84 6.97
CA PHE A 445 -20.70 6.50 7.09
C PHE A 445 -20.65 7.38 8.34
N LYS A 446 -19.99 6.87 9.40
CA LYS A 446 -19.97 7.47 10.74
C LYS A 446 -18.69 8.24 11.08
N GLU A 447 -17.76 8.36 10.13
CA GLU A 447 -16.48 8.99 10.39
C GLU A 447 -16.62 10.53 10.42
N MET A 448 -15.96 11.17 11.38
CA MET A 448 -15.86 12.63 11.44
C MET A 448 -14.93 13.14 10.32
N PRO A 449 -15.22 14.32 9.74
CA PRO A 449 -14.38 14.91 8.72
C PRO A 449 -13.00 15.30 9.27
N TYR A 450 -12.05 15.42 8.36
CA TYR A 450 -10.76 16.04 8.60
C TYR A 450 -10.82 17.49 8.19
N THR A 451 -10.43 18.39 9.10
CA THR A 451 -10.53 19.84 8.91
C THR A 451 -9.19 20.46 9.22
N PHE A 452 -8.73 21.39 8.37
CA PHE A 452 -7.46 22.09 8.57
C PHE A 452 -7.60 23.14 9.68
N VAL A 453 -6.58 23.21 10.53
CA VAL A 453 -6.45 24.22 11.58
C VAL A 453 -5.79 25.45 10.97
N ALA A 454 -6.25 26.64 11.36
CA ALA A 454 -5.61 27.88 10.96
C ALA A 454 -4.19 27.96 11.53
N SER A 455 -3.23 28.43 10.73
CA SER A 455 -1.83 28.46 11.16
C SER A 455 -1.58 29.36 12.37
N ASP A 456 -2.43 30.37 12.58
CA ASP A 456 -2.41 31.30 13.72
C ASP A 456 -3.24 30.83 14.92
N ASP A 457 -3.76 29.60 14.91
CA ASP A 457 -4.51 29.04 16.04
C ASP A 457 -3.66 29.06 17.34
N PRO A 458 -4.15 29.66 18.44
CA PRO A 458 -3.37 29.82 19.67
C PRO A 458 -2.89 28.50 20.29
N VAL A 459 -3.66 27.42 20.12
CA VAL A 459 -3.34 26.10 20.66
C VAL A 459 -2.22 25.46 19.83
N LEU A 460 -2.28 25.61 18.50
CA LEU A 460 -1.22 25.17 17.60
C LEU A 460 0.08 25.96 17.83
N GLN A 461 0.01 27.28 17.97
CA GLN A 461 1.19 28.12 18.26
C GLN A 461 1.85 27.74 19.59
N SER A 462 1.05 27.57 20.64
CA SER A 462 1.56 27.09 21.94
C SER A 462 2.20 25.70 21.83
N CYS A 463 1.67 24.84 20.96
CA CYS A 463 2.24 23.51 20.71
C CYS A 463 3.61 23.58 20.03
N ILE A 464 3.74 24.40 18.97
CA ILE A 464 4.99 24.64 18.23
C ILE A 464 6.08 25.14 19.18
N GLU A 465 5.77 26.14 20.01
CA GLU A 465 6.70 26.72 20.98
C GLU A 465 7.15 25.73 22.06
N ARG A 466 6.21 24.96 22.62
CA ARG A 466 6.48 23.99 23.70
C ARG A 466 7.31 22.80 23.22
N LEU A 467 7.07 22.34 21.99
CA LEU A 467 7.80 21.23 21.38
C LEU A 467 9.10 21.67 20.69
N LYS A 468 9.45 22.96 20.75
CA LYS A 468 10.66 23.53 20.14
C LYS A 468 10.74 23.23 18.64
N LEU A 469 9.60 23.34 17.95
CA LEU A 469 9.54 23.21 16.51
C LEU A 469 10.11 24.47 15.85
N THR A 470 10.83 24.29 14.75
CA THR A 470 11.41 25.34 13.92
C THR A 470 10.35 26.05 13.09
N SER A 471 10.71 27.20 12.50
CA SER A 471 9.84 27.96 11.60
C SER A 471 9.44 27.19 10.34
N ASP A 472 10.22 26.18 9.96
CA ASP A 472 10.00 25.39 8.75
C ASP A 472 8.90 24.33 8.93
N PHE A 473 8.40 24.16 10.17
CA PHE A 473 7.30 23.25 10.46
C PHE A 473 6.04 23.64 9.65
N PRO A 474 5.42 22.70 8.90
CA PRO A 474 4.32 23.00 7.99
C PRO A 474 2.98 23.17 8.73
N SER A 475 2.88 24.22 9.55
CA SER A 475 1.70 24.55 10.36
C SER A 475 0.42 24.72 9.55
N HIS A 476 0.53 25.10 8.27
CA HIS A 476 -0.60 25.23 7.34
C HIS A 476 -1.16 23.89 6.83
N ASN A 477 -0.44 22.77 7.05
CA ASN A 477 -0.88 21.41 6.70
C ASN A 477 -1.25 20.59 7.94
N ILE A 478 -1.66 21.28 9.01
CA ILE A 478 -2.17 20.65 10.22
C ILE A 478 -3.67 20.47 10.14
N LEU A 479 -4.12 19.26 10.44
CA LEU A 479 -5.52 18.91 10.46
C LEU A 479 -5.91 18.25 11.79
N VAL A 480 -7.20 18.34 12.08
CA VAL A 480 -7.88 17.75 13.22
C VAL A 480 -9.08 16.95 12.72
N ARG A 481 -9.56 16.02 13.54
CA ARG A 481 -10.65 15.12 13.20
C ARG A 481 -11.95 15.52 13.88
N ASN A 482 -12.53 16.62 13.43
CA ASN A 482 -13.80 17.20 13.89
C ASN A 482 -14.34 18.19 12.84
N PRO A 483 -15.65 18.43 12.80
CA PRO A 483 -16.24 19.39 11.86
C PRO A 483 -15.83 20.84 12.13
N ASP A 484 -15.56 21.21 13.39
CA ASP A 484 -15.33 22.61 13.78
C ASP A 484 -13.92 23.11 13.43
N GLY A 485 -12.98 22.23 13.08
CA GLY A 485 -11.57 22.59 12.87
C GLY A 485 -10.84 23.07 14.13
N GLY A 486 -11.51 23.09 15.28
CA GLY A 486 -10.88 23.48 16.55
C GLY A 486 -9.79 22.49 16.97
N ALA A 487 -8.70 23.00 17.52
CA ALA A 487 -7.58 22.23 18.04
C ALA A 487 -8.00 21.31 19.20
N VAL A 488 -8.45 20.10 18.87
CA VAL A 488 -8.78 19.05 19.84
C VAL A 488 -7.59 18.10 20.06
N ARG A 489 -7.83 17.08 20.88
CA ARG A 489 -6.90 16.08 21.41
C ARG A 489 -5.73 15.64 20.51
N SER A 490 -5.80 15.67 19.18
CA SER A 490 -4.69 15.22 18.33
C SER A 490 -4.56 16.01 17.04
N PHE A 491 -3.33 16.31 16.65
CA PHE A 491 -2.95 16.93 15.38
C PHE A 491 -2.39 15.89 14.42
N TYR A 492 -2.73 16.04 13.14
CA TYR A 492 -2.15 15.26 12.06
C TYR A 492 -1.48 16.20 11.06
N VAL A 493 -0.40 15.74 10.44
CA VAL A 493 0.36 16.45 9.40
C VAL A 493 0.09 15.79 8.06
N THR A 494 -0.16 16.61 7.04
CA THR A 494 -0.22 16.19 5.64
C THR A 494 0.78 16.92 4.77
N ASN A 495 0.90 16.47 3.52
CA ASN A 495 1.49 17.28 2.47
C ASN A 495 0.45 18.23 1.81
N PRO A 496 0.89 19.14 0.93
CA PRO A 496 -0.01 20.06 0.23
C PRO A 496 -1.03 19.38 -0.70
N LEU A 497 -0.69 18.25 -1.33
CA LEU A 497 -1.60 17.55 -2.24
C LEU A 497 -2.78 16.91 -1.49
N VAL A 498 -2.52 16.27 -0.35
CA VAL A 498 -3.59 15.73 0.51
C VAL A 498 -4.49 16.87 0.98
N LYS A 499 -3.92 18.01 1.39
CA LYS A 499 -4.70 19.21 1.73
C LYS A 499 -5.60 19.67 0.59
N ALA A 500 -5.04 19.80 -0.61
CA ALA A 500 -5.78 20.18 -1.80
C ALA A 500 -6.96 19.23 -2.08
N VAL A 501 -6.79 17.91 -1.92
CA VAL A 501 -7.87 16.94 -2.09
C VAL A 501 -8.93 17.07 -0.99
N VAL A 502 -8.53 17.16 0.27
CA VAL A 502 -9.47 17.25 1.40
C VAL A 502 -10.32 18.53 1.35
N GLU A 503 -9.74 19.68 0.99
CA GLU A 503 -10.46 20.96 0.93
C GLU A 503 -11.39 21.11 -0.29
N ASN A 504 -11.14 20.36 -1.37
CA ASN A 504 -11.87 20.52 -2.64
C ASN A 504 -12.89 19.41 -2.94
N ASN A 505 -13.07 18.45 -2.03
CA ASN A 505 -13.98 17.34 -2.21
C ASN A 505 -14.90 17.15 -1.00
N ASP A 506 -16.12 16.70 -1.26
CA ASP A 506 -17.09 16.41 -0.21
C ASP A 506 -16.65 15.18 0.60
N TYR A 507 -16.46 15.36 1.91
CA TYR A 507 -15.99 14.30 2.81
C TYR A 507 -16.92 13.09 2.86
N THR A 508 -18.23 13.28 2.69
CA THR A 508 -19.22 12.18 2.67
C THR A 508 -19.06 11.33 1.40
N ARG A 509 -18.63 11.94 0.30
CA ARG A 509 -18.38 11.26 -0.99
C ARG A 509 -17.00 10.63 -1.05
N LEU A 510 -15.99 11.24 -0.42
CA LEU A 510 -14.65 10.67 -0.32
C LEU A 510 -14.60 9.42 0.56
N ARG A 511 -15.51 9.32 1.56
CA ARG A 511 -15.52 8.27 2.58
C ARG A 511 -14.13 7.99 3.15
N LEU A 512 -13.46 9.06 3.56
CA LEU A 512 -12.08 9.06 4.04
C LEU A 512 -12.01 8.45 5.44
N LEU A 513 -11.28 7.35 5.59
CA LEU A 513 -11.08 6.67 6.88
C LEU A 513 -9.90 7.27 7.65
N THR A 514 -8.78 7.49 6.97
CA THR A 514 -7.61 8.17 7.52
C THR A 514 -6.86 8.95 6.45
N CYS A 515 -6.19 10.02 6.84
CA CYS A 515 -5.24 10.74 5.99
C CYS A 515 -4.12 11.35 6.82
N GLY A 516 -2.96 11.50 6.19
CA GLY A 516 -1.76 12.05 6.82
C GLY A 516 -1.25 11.20 7.99
N THR A 517 -0.37 11.80 8.77
CA THR A 517 0.24 11.16 9.95
C THR A 517 -0.21 11.85 11.22
N LYS A 518 -0.68 11.06 12.19
CA LYS A 518 -0.97 11.56 13.53
C LYS A 518 0.34 11.85 14.25
N VAL A 519 0.62 13.13 14.53
CA VAL A 519 1.95 13.53 15.01
C VAL A 519 1.99 13.87 16.49
N ILE A 520 0.96 14.58 16.97
CA ILE A 520 0.97 15.21 18.30
C ILE A 520 -0.37 14.94 18.96
N THR A 521 -0.35 14.69 20.27
CA THR A 521 -1.57 14.61 21.08
C THR A 521 -1.46 15.53 22.28
N LYS A 522 -2.59 16.15 22.61
CA LYS A 522 -2.78 16.87 23.87
C LYS A 522 -2.76 15.84 25.01
N GLN A 523 -1.95 16.13 26.01
CA GLN A 523 -1.90 15.40 27.28
C GLN A 523 -2.60 16.28 28.32
N GLU A 524 -3.72 15.79 28.86
CA GLU A 524 -4.36 16.46 29.98
C GLU A 524 -3.43 16.37 31.20
N ALA A 525 -3.01 17.54 31.67
CA ALA A 525 -2.38 17.67 32.97
C ALA A 525 -3.49 17.70 34.04
N GLY A 526 -3.17 17.34 35.29
CA GLY A 526 -4.12 17.41 36.41
C GLY A 526 -4.77 18.80 36.54
N ARG A 527 -5.93 18.88 37.21
CA ARG A 527 -6.69 20.15 37.37
C ARG A 527 -5.76 21.30 37.80
N GLY A 528 -5.72 22.37 37.01
CA GLY A 528 -4.94 23.59 37.31
C GLY A 528 -3.53 23.65 36.70
N LEU A 529 -3.10 22.64 35.95
CA LEU A 529 -1.85 22.66 35.21
C LEU A 529 -2.06 23.06 33.74
N ASP A 530 -1.07 23.73 33.16
CA ASP A 530 -1.07 24.08 31.75
C ASP A 530 -1.25 22.86 30.83
N THR A 531 -1.96 23.06 29.73
CA THR A 531 -2.09 22.05 28.67
C THR A 531 -0.70 21.64 28.15
N GLN A 532 -0.39 20.35 28.19
CA GLN A 532 0.85 19.84 27.63
C GLN A 532 0.60 19.07 26.33
N PHE A 533 1.60 19.06 25.46
CA PHE A 533 1.57 18.32 24.20
C PHE A 533 2.69 17.29 24.21
N ARG A 534 2.46 16.18 23.51
CA ARG A 534 3.49 15.17 23.29
C ARG A 534 3.52 14.74 21.84
N VAL A 535 4.73 14.52 21.34
CA VAL A 535 4.96 13.85 20.05
C VAL A 535 4.67 12.35 20.24
N LEU A 536 3.91 11.77 19.32
CA LEU A 536 3.66 10.32 19.31
C LEU A 536 4.86 9.59 18.69
N GLY A 537 5.17 8.38 19.16
CA GLY A 537 6.26 7.58 18.60
C GLY A 537 6.14 7.36 17.09
N GLU A 538 4.93 7.04 16.61
CA GLU A 538 4.61 6.92 15.17
C GLU A 538 4.73 8.25 14.41
N GLY A 539 4.48 9.36 15.10
CA GLY A 539 4.54 10.70 14.53
C GLY A 539 5.94 11.31 14.51
N LEU A 540 6.84 10.79 15.34
CA LEU A 540 8.16 11.34 15.56
C LEU A 540 8.98 11.42 14.26
N PRO A 541 9.05 10.39 13.39
CA PRO A 541 9.77 10.50 12.13
C PRO A 541 9.29 11.67 11.27
N VAL A 542 8.00 12.01 11.27
CA VAL A 542 7.47 13.14 10.49
C VAL A 542 7.81 14.50 11.09
N VAL A 543 7.88 14.59 12.42
CA VAL A 543 8.12 15.87 13.12
C VAL A 543 9.61 16.12 13.35
N LEU A 544 10.43 15.07 13.48
CA LEU A 544 11.84 15.12 13.87
C LEU A 544 12.68 16.14 13.07
N PRO A 545 12.56 16.26 11.73
CA PRO A 545 13.32 17.25 10.97
C PRO A 545 13.02 18.70 11.35
N TYR A 546 11.83 18.94 11.90
CA TYR A 546 11.38 20.27 12.29
C TYR A 546 11.65 20.57 13.76
N ILE A 547 12.23 19.65 14.52
CA ILE A 547 12.53 19.85 15.94
C ILE A 547 13.91 20.51 16.04
N ASN A 548 14.02 21.57 16.83
CA ASN A 548 15.29 22.24 17.05
C ASN A 548 16.34 21.21 17.53
N PRO A 549 17.45 20.99 16.79
CA PRO A 549 18.44 19.99 17.13
C PRO A 549 19.02 20.12 18.54
N GLU A 550 19.15 21.35 19.07
CA GLU A 550 19.65 21.62 20.43
C GLU A 550 18.69 21.12 21.52
N SER A 551 17.42 20.92 21.18
CA SER A 551 16.43 20.37 22.10
C SER A 551 16.50 18.84 22.21
N ILE A 552 17.13 18.16 21.25
CA ILE A 552 17.28 16.71 21.21
C ILE A 552 18.44 16.30 22.12
N MET A 553 18.13 15.54 23.17
CA MET A 553 19.15 15.01 24.07
C MET A 553 19.88 13.83 23.41
N THR A 554 21.17 13.66 23.68
CA THR A 554 21.92 12.46 23.28
C THR A 554 22.29 11.67 24.52
N SER A 555 22.09 10.35 24.51
CA SER A 555 22.38 9.49 25.66
C SER A 555 22.91 8.12 25.25
N GLU A 556 23.48 7.39 26.22
CA GLU A 556 24.12 6.10 26.02
C GLU A 556 23.13 4.92 26.09
N LEU A 557 23.56 3.76 25.58
CA LEU A 557 22.81 2.49 25.63
C LEU A 557 22.49 2.03 27.07
N SER A 558 23.32 2.40 28.04
CA SER A 558 23.09 2.12 29.46
C SER A 558 21.81 2.79 29.97
N THR A 559 21.57 4.05 29.60
CA THR A 559 20.35 4.80 29.91
C THR A 559 19.13 4.20 29.21
N LEU A 560 19.27 3.82 27.93
CA LEU A 560 18.19 3.16 27.19
C LEU A 560 17.74 1.88 27.92
N LYS A 561 18.69 1.06 28.39
CA LYS A 561 18.39 -0.15 29.16
C LYS A 561 17.56 0.17 30.42
N THR A 562 17.96 1.16 31.22
CA THR A 562 17.20 1.58 32.41
C THR A 562 15.77 2.02 32.05
N LEU A 563 15.61 2.77 30.96
CA LEU A 563 14.30 3.21 30.46
C LEU A 563 13.42 2.05 29.97
N LEU A 564 14.03 0.97 29.47
CA LEU A 564 13.34 -0.22 28.98
C LEU A 564 12.96 -1.18 30.13
N GLU A 565 13.77 -1.29 31.17
CA GLU A 565 13.53 -2.19 32.31
C GLU A 565 12.49 -1.63 33.28
N ALA A 566 12.57 -0.33 33.59
CA ALA A 566 11.67 0.31 34.53
C ALA A 566 10.51 1.01 33.81
N TYR A 567 9.29 0.95 34.36
CA TYR A 567 8.14 1.63 33.76
C TYR A 567 8.17 3.15 34.00
N TYR A 568 8.54 3.58 35.22
CA TYR A 568 8.69 4.98 35.62
C TYR A 568 10.01 5.17 36.41
N PRO A 569 11.19 4.98 35.79
CA PRO A 569 12.46 5.22 36.47
C PRO A 569 12.52 6.64 37.05
N LEU A 570 13.04 6.74 38.28
CA LEU A 570 13.30 8.03 38.92
C LEU A 570 14.45 8.74 38.19
N CYS A 571 14.45 10.06 38.16
CA CYS A 571 15.55 10.84 37.57
C CYS A 571 16.90 10.46 38.20
N THR A 572 16.92 10.18 39.50
CA THR A 572 18.10 9.78 40.27
C THR A 572 18.59 8.35 40.01
N ALA A 573 17.83 7.54 39.26
CA ALA A 573 18.20 6.16 38.93
C ALA A 573 19.11 6.08 37.69
N PHE A 574 19.31 7.20 36.99
CA PHE A 574 20.14 7.24 35.79
C PHE A 574 21.61 7.54 36.12
N PRO A 575 22.56 6.99 35.35
CA PRO A 575 23.96 7.37 35.47
C PRO A 575 24.20 8.78 34.91
N GLU A 576 25.26 9.43 35.38
CA GLU A 576 25.78 10.65 34.76
C GLU A 576 26.36 10.34 33.36
N PRO A 577 26.27 11.29 32.39
CA PRO A 577 25.79 12.67 32.52
C PRO A 577 24.26 12.83 32.34
N PHE A 578 23.53 11.74 32.07
CA PHE A 578 22.11 11.83 31.73
C PHE A 578 21.24 12.30 32.89
N GLN A 579 21.57 11.92 34.12
CA GLN A 579 20.88 12.38 35.32
C GLN A 579 20.86 13.91 35.42
N SER A 580 22.04 14.55 35.40
CA SER A 580 22.14 16.01 35.47
C SER A 580 21.39 16.70 34.32
N VAL A 581 21.49 16.16 33.11
CA VAL A 581 20.80 16.70 31.92
C VAL A 581 19.28 16.62 32.08
N ILE A 582 18.73 15.47 32.52
CA ILE A 582 17.28 15.31 32.60
C ILE A 582 16.69 16.05 33.80
N GLU A 583 17.40 16.14 34.93
CA GLU A 583 16.97 16.90 36.11
C GLU A 583 16.85 18.39 35.79
N ALA A 584 17.76 18.95 34.99
CA ALA A 584 17.73 20.35 34.56
C ALA A 584 16.58 20.70 33.59
N ARG A 585 15.94 19.72 32.93
CA ARG A 585 14.87 19.97 31.96
C ARG A 585 13.53 20.28 32.63
N ALA A 586 12.65 21.05 31.99
CA ALA A 586 11.28 21.24 32.48
C ALA A 586 10.46 19.94 32.40
N GLY A 587 9.40 19.81 33.21
CA GLY A 587 8.46 18.68 33.07
C GLY A 587 7.70 18.73 31.73
N GLY A 588 7.50 17.58 31.09
CA GLY A 588 6.75 17.45 29.84
C GLY A 588 7.43 16.57 28.79
N SER A 589 7.14 16.84 27.52
CA SER A 589 7.63 16.06 26.37
C SER A 589 9.05 16.46 26.00
N HIS A 590 9.92 15.46 25.84
CA HIS A 590 11.31 15.61 25.38
C HIS A 590 11.64 14.53 24.34
N ILE A 591 12.77 14.68 23.65
CA ILE A 591 13.26 13.69 22.68
C ILE A 591 14.69 13.34 23.02
N VAL A 592 15.03 12.06 22.91
CA VAL A 592 16.37 11.53 23.13
C VAL A 592 16.81 10.70 21.93
N ARG A 593 18.06 10.86 21.53
CA ARG A 593 18.78 10.07 20.53
C ARG A 593 19.75 9.13 21.25
N PHE A 594 19.72 7.87 20.87
CA PHE A 594 20.66 6.83 21.28
C PHE A 594 21.46 6.41 20.04
N PRO A 595 22.76 6.75 19.97
CA PRO A 595 23.61 6.36 18.84
C PRO A 595 23.75 4.84 18.72
N SER A 596 23.91 4.37 17.49
CA SER A 596 24.31 2.99 17.19
C SER A 596 25.62 2.62 17.87
N GLY A 597 25.76 1.36 18.30
CA GLY A 597 26.93 0.91 19.04
C GLY A 597 26.72 -0.38 19.82
N LYS A 598 27.76 -0.76 20.57
CA LYS A 598 27.75 -1.93 21.45
C LYS A 598 27.97 -1.52 22.90
N TRP A 599 27.21 -2.11 23.80
CA TRP A 599 27.39 -1.95 25.24
C TRP A 599 27.13 -3.27 25.94
N LYS A 600 28.17 -3.87 26.54
CA LYS A 600 28.13 -5.23 27.10
C LYS A 600 27.59 -6.23 26.06
N ASP A 601 26.57 -7.01 26.41
CA ASP A 601 25.91 -7.97 25.53
C ASP A 601 24.88 -7.32 24.58
N SER A 602 24.68 -6.00 24.68
CA SER A 602 23.70 -5.26 23.88
C SER A 602 24.32 -4.62 22.64
N THR A 603 23.70 -4.81 21.49
CA THR A 603 24.10 -4.17 20.23
C THR A 603 22.91 -3.43 19.63
N LEU A 604 23.13 -2.17 19.23
CA LEU A 604 22.17 -1.37 18.47
C LEU A 604 22.75 -1.08 17.09
N THR A 605 22.06 -1.53 16.03
CA THR A 605 22.57 -1.48 14.65
C THR A 605 22.41 -0.13 13.97
N HIS A 606 21.48 0.71 14.45
CA HIS A 606 21.18 2.03 13.90
C HIS A 606 20.75 2.98 15.02
N ASP A 607 20.90 4.28 14.79
CA ASP A 607 20.51 5.29 15.77
C ASP A 607 19.01 5.22 16.10
N LEU A 608 18.67 5.32 17.37
CA LEU A 608 17.30 5.26 17.85
C LEU A 608 16.90 6.60 18.48
N VAL A 609 15.89 7.26 17.91
CA VAL A 609 15.34 8.51 18.44
C VAL A 609 13.96 8.25 19.03
N LEU A 610 13.76 8.52 20.32
CA LEU A 610 12.54 8.19 21.05
C LEU A 610 11.94 9.40 21.78
N PRO A 611 10.60 9.49 21.84
CA PRO A 611 9.94 10.49 22.67
C PRO A 611 9.95 10.06 24.15
N LEU A 612 10.18 11.03 25.03
CA LEU A 612 10.20 10.90 26.48
C LEU A 612 9.15 11.80 27.11
N TRP A 613 8.63 11.35 28.24
CA TRP A 613 7.85 12.17 29.15
C TRP A 613 8.56 12.29 30.48
N LYS A 614 8.85 13.53 30.89
CA LYS A 614 9.45 13.87 32.18
C LYS A 614 8.36 14.37 33.13
N SER A 615 8.21 13.73 34.28
CA SER A 615 7.52 14.28 35.44
C SER A 615 8.49 15.00 36.38
N ASN A 616 8.03 15.49 37.53
CA ASN A 616 8.92 16.15 38.50
C ASN A 616 10.02 15.22 39.05
N VAL A 617 9.76 13.90 39.10
CA VAL A 617 10.65 12.93 39.76
C VAL A 617 10.99 11.71 38.92
N SER A 618 10.28 11.50 37.80
CA SER A 618 10.41 10.29 36.97
C SER A 618 10.38 10.59 35.48
N VAL A 619 10.89 9.63 34.71
CA VAL A 619 11.00 9.72 33.24
C VAL A 619 10.41 8.47 32.63
N THR A 620 9.76 8.57 31.47
CA THR A 620 9.17 7.40 30.80
C THR A 620 9.25 7.52 29.28
N LEU A 621 9.59 6.41 28.62
CA LEU A 621 9.52 6.31 27.17
C LEU A 621 8.06 6.31 26.70
N MET A 622 7.74 7.17 25.74
CA MET A 622 6.40 7.34 25.20
C MET A 622 6.17 6.46 23.96
N ILE A 623 6.52 5.19 24.10
CA ILE A 623 6.29 4.12 23.14
C ILE A 623 5.32 3.10 23.72
N ASP A 624 4.63 2.34 22.87
CA ASP A 624 3.71 1.32 23.36
C ASP A 624 4.45 0.15 24.07
N LYS A 625 3.72 -0.63 24.87
CA LYS A 625 4.29 -1.75 25.63
C LYS A 625 4.94 -2.82 24.76
N LYS A 626 4.40 -3.04 23.56
CA LYS A 626 4.91 -4.04 22.61
C LYS A 626 6.21 -3.55 22.00
N ALA A 627 6.27 -2.31 21.52
CA ALA A 627 7.48 -1.64 21.06
C ALA A 627 8.57 -1.65 22.14
N LYS A 628 8.23 -1.28 23.38
CA LYS A 628 9.17 -1.32 24.52
C LYS A 628 9.77 -2.71 24.74
N ARG A 629 8.93 -3.76 24.78
CA ARG A 629 9.39 -5.16 24.93
C ARG A 629 10.28 -5.60 23.77
N LEU A 630 9.92 -5.18 22.56
CA LEU A 630 10.65 -5.49 21.34
C LEU A 630 12.02 -4.81 21.33
N THR A 631 12.10 -3.52 21.69
CA THR A 631 13.39 -2.82 21.78
C THR A 631 14.31 -3.47 22.82
N TYR A 632 13.75 -3.93 23.93
CA TYR A 632 14.50 -4.71 24.92
C TYR A 632 15.01 -6.04 24.34
N MET A 633 14.21 -6.74 23.53
CA MET A 633 14.63 -7.98 22.86
C MET A 633 15.71 -7.75 21.79
N LEU A 634 15.73 -6.60 21.10
CA LEU A 634 16.80 -6.26 20.16
C LEU A 634 18.13 -6.02 20.88
N MET A 635 18.07 -5.43 22.09
CA MET A 635 19.25 -5.20 22.92
C MET A 635 19.82 -6.47 23.58
N MET A 636 19.21 -7.64 23.45
CA MET A 636 19.69 -8.90 24.05
C MET A 636 20.01 -9.93 22.98
#